data_AF-A0A7C6X734-F1
#
_entry.id   AF-A0A7C6X734-F1
#
_cell.length_a   1.000
_cell.length_b   1.000
_cell.length_c   1.000
_cell.angle_alpha   90.00
_cell.angle_beta   90.00
_cell.angle_gamma   90.00
#
_symmetry.space_group_name_H-M   'P 1'
#
loop_
_entity.id
_entity.type
_entity.pdbx_description
1 polymer ?
#
loop_
_entity_poly.entity_id
_entity_poly.type
_entity_poly.pdbx_seq_one_letter_code
_entity_poly.pdbx_strand_id
1 'polypeptide(L)'
;MQQLAKVVHHGAKNGVTGSCHQIFIDENTSFLIDCGLFQGAETSAEGRASSEQLSIEFDISTVKALIVTHVHIDHVGRIPYLLAAGFIGPIICSEPSAQLLPIVLEDAFKLGVSRDQHVVEQYIKLVASRIIALPYNQWLPLLKAPQPTVNIRLQRAGHILGSAYVELEIQQPEQKAKQRVIFSGDLGAPYAPILSAPKPAYRADLMILESTYGDRTHQSRRDRRKYLQAAV
;
A
#
# COMPACT_ATOMS: atom_id res chain seq x y z
N MET A 1 -16.43 -5.60 -25.15
CA MET A 1 -15.31 -5.79 -24.19
C MET A 1 -15.73 -5.16 -22.86
N GLN A 2 -15.56 -5.83 -21.73
CA GLN A 2 -15.75 -5.21 -20.42
C GLN A 2 -14.64 -4.18 -20.19
N GLN A 3 -14.99 -2.96 -19.79
CA GLN A 3 -14.03 -1.93 -19.44
C GLN A 3 -13.46 -2.25 -18.05
N LEU A 4 -12.14 -2.42 -17.96
CA LEU A 4 -11.43 -2.62 -16.70
C LEU A 4 -11.41 -1.32 -15.89
N ALA A 5 -11.43 -1.42 -14.57
CA ALA A 5 -11.16 -0.30 -13.67
C ALA A 5 -9.87 0.45 -14.05
N LYS A 6 -9.93 1.78 -14.09
CA LYS A 6 -8.80 2.65 -14.43
C LYS A 6 -7.88 2.76 -13.22
N VAL A 7 -6.58 2.55 -13.44
CA VAL A 7 -5.54 2.74 -12.42
C VAL A 7 -4.57 3.83 -12.88
N VAL A 8 -4.25 4.76 -11.97
CA VAL A 8 -3.22 5.79 -12.15
C VAL A 8 -2.13 5.55 -11.12
N HIS A 9 -0.87 5.54 -11.56
CA HIS A 9 0.29 5.34 -10.69
C HIS A 9 0.93 6.69 -10.39
N HIS A 10 0.93 7.08 -9.11
CA HIS A 10 1.54 8.31 -8.60
C HIS A 10 2.98 8.09 -8.08
N GLY A 11 3.42 6.83 -8.04
CA GLY A 11 4.78 6.42 -7.74
C GLY A 11 4.99 4.92 -8.02
N ALA A 12 6.21 4.43 -7.79
CA ALA A 12 6.66 3.06 -8.08
C ALA A 12 6.32 2.54 -9.50
N LYS A 13 6.33 3.43 -10.51
CA LYS A 13 6.07 3.06 -11.92
C LYS A 13 7.34 2.55 -12.63
N ASN A 14 8.44 3.29 -12.45
CA ASN A 14 9.74 3.01 -13.07
C ASN A 14 10.84 2.82 -12.00
N GLY A 15 10.43 2.57 -10.76
CA GLY A 15 11.27 2.54 -9.57
C GLY A 15 10.66 1.64 -8.49
N VAL A 16 11.43 1.37 -7.45
CA VAL A 16 11.06 0.45 -6.36
C VAL A 16 10.31 1.17 -5.24
N THR A 17 10.56 2.46 -5.04
CA THR A 17 10.08 3.20 -3.87
C THR A 17 8.94 4.17 -4.21
N GLY A 18 8.31 4.72 -3.17
CA GLY A 18 7.23 5.67 -3.32
C GLY A 18 5.92 5.04 -3.84
N SER A 19 5.61 3.81 -3.41
CA SER A 19 4.39 3.12 -3.83
C SER A 19 3.15 3.97 -3.55
N CYS A 20 2.40 4.27 -4.61
CA CYS A 20 1.19 5.07 -4.54
C CYS A 20 0.38 4.85 -5.82
N HIS A 21 -0.77 4.19 -5.70
CA HIS A 21 -1.61 3.85 -6.84
C HIS A 21 -3.07 4.21 -6.57
N GLN A 22 -3.72 4.88 -7.51
CA GLN A 22 -5.11 5.29 -7.40
C GLN A 22 -5.97 4.48 -8.37
N ILE A 23 -6.92 3.73 -7.83
CA ILE A 23 -7.92 2.99 -8.62
C ILE A 23 -9.23 3.78 -8.65
N PHE A 24 -9.69 4.11 -9.84
CA PHE A 24 -10.93 4.83 -10.09
C PHE A 24 -12.08 3.85 -10.30
N ILE A 25 -13.16 4.07 -9.55
CA ILE A 25 -14.42 3.36 -9.72
C ILE A 25 -15.30 4.14 -10.70
N ASP A 26 -15.35 5.47 -10.53
CA ASP A 26 -16.02 6.42 -11.39
C ASP A 26 -15.32 7.79 -11.29
N GLU A 27 -15.90 8.84 -11.87
CA GLU A 27 -15.34 10.20 -11.90
C GLU A 27 -15.22 10.85 -10.50
N ASN A 28 -16.03 10.41 -9.53
CA ASN A 28 -16.14 11.03 -8.21
C ASN A 28 -15.62 10.12 -7.08
N THR A 29 -15.23 8.89 -7.42
CA THR A 29 -14.91 7.85 -6.46
C THR A 29 -13.68 7.06 -6.87
N SER A 30 -12.66 7.14 -6.01
CA SER A 30 -11.43 6.38 -6.13
C SER A 30 -10.94 5.88 -4.77
N PHE A 31 -10.00 4.94 -4.81
CA PHE A 31 -9.28 4.43 -3.65
C PHE A 31 -7.78 4.52 -3.90
N LEU A 32 -7.04 4.86 -2.84
CA LEU A 32 -5.58 4.91 -2.89
C LEU A 32 -5.02 3.60 -2.29
N ILE A 33 -4.08 2.98 -2.99
CA ILE A 33 -3.30 1.83 -2.52
C ILE A 33 -1.89 2.33 -2.25
N ASP A 34 -1.50 2.26 -0.98
CA ASP A 34 -0.26 2.80 -0.43
C ASP A 34 -0.08 4.32 -0.66
N CYS A 35 0.81 4.91 0.12
CA CYS A 35 1.22 6.31 0.02
C CYS A 35 2.63 6.44 0.62
N GLY A 36 3.62 5.99 -0.14
CA GLY A 36 4.97 5.77 0.33
C GLY A 36 5.98 6.86 -0.03
N LEU A 37 7.08 6.94 0.72
CA LEU A 37 8.21 7.83 0.42
C LEU A 37 9.10 7.27 -0.69
N PHE A 38 9.60 8.14 -1.55
CA PHE A 38 10.71 7.82 -2.43
C PHE A 38 12.01 7.74 -1.61
N GLN A 39 12.88 6.77 -1.90
CA GLN A 39 14.17 6.61 -1.20
C GLN A 39 15.34 6.46 -2.18
N GLY A 40 16.55 6.83 -1.72
CA GLY A 40 17.79 6.61 -2.46
C GLY A 40 17.88 7.43 -3.76
N ALA A 41 18.36 6.82 -4.84
CA ALA A 41 18.53 7.49 -6.13
C ALA A 41 17.21 8.01 -6.72
N GLU A 42 16.06 7.48 -6.27
CA GLU A 42 14.74 7.94 -6.68
C GLU A 42 14.34 9.25 -6.00
N THR A 43 15.09 9.71 -4.98
CA THR A 43 14.86 11.03 -4.38
C THR A 43 15.33 12.17 -5.26
N SER A 44 15.95 11.87 -6.41
CA SER A 44 16.62 12.89 -7.20
C SER A 44 16.80 12.49 -8.67
N ALA A 45 16.29 13.29 -9.60
CA ALA A 45 16.86 13.28 -10.96
C ALA A 45 18.33 13.81 -10.96
N GLU A 46 18.76 14.53 -9.91
CA GLU A 46 20.05 15.24 -9.83
C GLU A 46 20.75 15.21 -8.44
N GLY A 47 20.56 14.17 -7.63
CA GLY A 47 21.15 14.04 -6.28
C GLY A 47 20.65 15.01 -5.17
N ARG A 48 19.53 15.74 -5.36
CA ARG A 48 18.90 16.56 -4.31
C ARG A 48 17.53 16.00 -3.97
N ALA A 49 17.31 15.58 -2.72
CA ALA A 49 15.99 15.29 -2.18
C ALA A 49 15.13 16.57 -2.27
N SER A 50 14.31 16.70 -3.31
CA SER A 50 13.44 17.86 -3.48
C SER A 50 12.13 17.65 -2.69
N SER A 51 11.64 18.70 -2.03
CA SER A 51 10.36 18.68 -1.33
C SER A 51 9.17 18.35 -2.24
N GLU A 52 9.33 18.53 -3.56
CA GLU A 52 8.35 18.23 -4.61
C GLU A 52 7.94 16.74 -4.62
N GLN A 53 8.85 15.83 -4.28
CA GLN A 53 8.55 14.39 -4.28
C GLN A 53 7.69 13.94 -3.08
N LEU A 54 7.60 14.78 -2.05
CA LEU A 54 6.85 14.51 -0.83
C LEU A 54 5.42 15.04 -0.93
N SER A 55 5.22 16.17 -1.62
CA SER A 55 3.91 16.79 -1.82
C SER A 55 2.94 15.88 -2.56
N ILE A 56 1.67 15.90 -2.17
CA ILE A 56 0.60 15.27 -2.94
C ILE A 56 0.19 16.25 -4.05
N GLU A 57 0.55 15.93 -5.28
CA GLU A 57 0.33 16.78 -6.47
C GLU A 57 -0.89 16.35 -7.31
N PHE A 58 -1.58 15.30 -6.88
CA PHE A 58 -2.77 14.78 -7.55
C PHE A 58 -4.03 15.12 -6.76
N ASP A 59 -5.16 15.18 -7.47
CA ASP A 59 -6.46 15.44 -6.85
C ASP A 59 -6.89 14.27 -5.96
N ILE A 60 -7.10 14.58 -4.67
CA ILE A 60 -7.57 13.65 -3.65
C ILE A 60 -9.07 13.78 -3.37
N SER A 61 -9.79 14.71 -4.03
CA SER A 61 -11.22 14.96 -3.79
C SER A 61 -12.09 13.72 -4.00
N THR A 62 -11.66 12.82 -4.89
CA THR A 62 -12.34 11.57 -5.22
C THR A 62 -11.96 10.41 -4.31
N VAL A 63 -10.86 10.51 -3.54
CA VAL A 63 -10.27 9.41 -2.78
C VAL A 63 -11.11 9.15 -1.51
N LYS A 64 -11.80 8.02 -1.48
CA LYS A 64 -12.69 7.67 -0.35
C LYS A 64 -11.99 6.94 0.78
N ALA A 65 -10.92 6.21 0.50
CA ALA A 65 -10.09 5.54 1.50
C ALA A 65 -8.66 5.33 1.00
N LEU A 66 -7.73 5.24 1.96
CA LEU A 66 -6.38 4.74 1.75
C LEU A 66 -6.33 3.28 2.22
N ILE A 67 -5.73 2.41 1.42
CA ILE A 67 -5.54 1.00 1.72
C ILE A 67 -4.04 0.75 1.77
N VAL A 68 -3.55 0.26 2.91
CA VAL A 68 -2.12 0.01 3.14
C VAL A 68 -1.84 -1.49 3.03
N THR A 69 -0.92 -1.84 2.13
CA THR A 69 -0.46 -3.21 1.93
C THR A 69 0.41 -3.67 3.11
N HIS A 70 1.36 -2.84 3.52
CA HIS A 70 2.27 -3.10 4.64
C HIS A 70 2.93 -1.82 5.14
N VAL A 71 3.66 -1.89 6.26
CA VAL A 71 4.13 -0.72 7.00
C VAL A 71 5.56 -0.27 6.66
N HIS A 72 6.13 -0.69 5.53
CA HIS A 72 7.40 -0.09 5.13
C HIS A 72 7.22 1.36 4.69
N ILE A 73 8.27 2.16 4.88
CA ILE A 73 8.19 3.61 4.72
C ILE A 73 7.99 4.05 3.27
N ASP A 74 8.47 3.26 2.33
CA ASP A 74 8.24 3.38 0.89
C ASP A 74 6.84 2.95 0.44
N HIS A 75 5.97 2.56 1.40
CA HIS A 75 4.53 2.33 1.21
C HIS A 75 3.64 3.22 2.10
N VAL A 76 4.14 3.78 3.21
CA VAL A 76 3.31 4.56 4.15
C VAL A 76 3.85 5.95 4.49
N GLY A 77 5.10 6.23 4.17
CA GLY A 77 5.79 7.42 4.70
C GLY A 77 5.28 8.75 4.15
N ARG A 78 4.46 8.78 3.08
CA ARG A 78 3.80 10.01 2.60
C ARG A 78 2.43 10.26 3.23
N ILE A 79 1.93 9.38 4.09
CA ILE A 79 0.66 9.59 4.81
C ILE A 79 0.60 10.94 5.56
N PRO A 80 1.67 11.44 6.23
CA PRO A 80 1.66 12.80 6.78
C PRO A 80 1.30 13.89 5.77
N TYR A 81 1.89 13.84 4.58
CA TYR A 81 1.68 14.81 3.52
C TYR A 81 0.28 14.64 2.89
N LEU A 82 -0.23 13.41 2.81
CA LEU A 82 -1.60 13.13 2.38
C LEU A 82 -2.64 13.73 3.33
N LEU A 83 -2.42 13.63 4.64
CA LEU A 83 -3.29 14.26 5.63
C LEU A 83 -3.19 15.79 5.58
N ALA A 84 -1.98 16.33 5.39
CA ALA A 84 -1.77 17.77 5.23
C ALA A 84 -2.44 18.33 3.95
N ALA A 85 -2.51 17.53 2.88
CA ALA A 85 -3.22 17.88 1.65
C ALA A 85 -4.76 17.88 1.80
N GLY A 86 -5.28 17.41 2.94
CA GLY A 86 -6.71 17.45 3.26
C GLY A 86 -7.43 16.10 3.16
N PHE A 87 -6.71 14.98 3.11
CA PHE A 87 -7.35 13.66 3.13
C PHE A 87 -8.08 13.40 4.44
N ILE A 88 -9.36 13.06 4.35
CA ILE A 88 -10.23 12.79 5.50
C ILE A 88 -10.86 11.39 5.48
N GLY A 89 -10.40 10.48 4.62
CA GLY A 89 -10.90 9.12 4.57
C GLY A 89 -10.31 8.23 5.69
N PRO A 90 -10.80 6.97 5.80
CA PRO A 90 -10.18 5.96 6.63
C PRO A 90 -8.91 5.40 5.99
N ILE A 91 -8.05 4.82 6.84
CA ILE A 91 -6.84 4.09 6.48
C ILE A 91 -7.07 2.61 6.81
N ILE A 92 -7.25 1.79 5.79
CA ILE A 92 -7.58 0.37 5.92
C ILE A 92 -6.30 -0.45 5.81
N CYS A 93 -6.04 -1.29 6.80
CA CYS A 93 -4.86 -2.16 6.82
C CYS A 93 -5.14 -3.44 7.60
N SER A 94 -4.21 -4.39 7.59
CA SER A 94 -4.35 -5.62 8.37
C SER A 94 -4.26 -5.33 9.88
N GLU A 95 -4.79 -6.22 10.72
CA GLU A 95 -4.74 -6.05 12.18
C GLU A 95 -3.31 -5.87 12.73
N PRO A 96 -2.27 -6.61 12.27
CA PRO A 96 -0.90 -6.33 12.72
C PRO A 96 -0.38 -4.99 12.18
N SER A 97 -0.68 -4.63 10.93
CA SER A 97 -0.30 -3.33 10.37
C SER A 97 -0.96 -2.17 11.14
N ALA A 98 -2.19 -2.33 11.63
CA ALA A 98 -2.88 -1.32 12.45
C ALA A 98 -2.14 -1.00 13.75
N GLN A 99 -1.42 -1.96 14.32
CA GLN A 99 -0.60 -1.76 15.53
C GLN A 99 0.77 -1.14 15.21
N LEU A 100 1.37 -1.51 14.07
CA LEU A 100 2.70 -1.06 13.68
C LEU A 100 2.68 0.33 13.02
N LEU A 101 1.60 0.66 12.31
CA LEU A 101 1.50 1.87 11.50
C LEU A 101 1.69 3.16 12.32
N PRO A 102 1.10 3.34 13.51
CA PRO A 102 1.36 4.51 14.34
C PRO A 102 2.84 4.67 14.70
N ILE A 103 3.54 3.57 14.99
CA ILE A 103 4.95 3.59 15.40
C ILE A 103 5.83 4.03 14.23
N VAL A 104 5.61 3.44 13.04
CA VAL A 104 6.37 3.80 11.83
C VAL A 104 6.09 5.26 11.43
N LEU A 105 4.83 5.68 11.49
CA LEU A 105 4.45 7.04 11.11
C LEU A 105 4.93 8.08 12.12
N GLU A 106 5.09 7.74 13.40
CA GLU A 106 5.69 8.62 14.40
C GLU A 106 7.13 8.99 14.02
N ASP A 107 7.93 7.98 13.66
CA ASP A 107 9.31 8.18 13.22
C ASP A 107 9.37 8.96 11.90
N ALA A 108 8.55 8.56 10.92
CA ALA A 108 8.42 9.27 9.64
C ALA A 108 8.10 10.76 9.82
N PHE A 109 7.14 11.07 10.71
CA PHE A 109 6.72 12.42 11.00
C PHE A 109 7.82 13.23 11.70
N LYS A 110 8.53 12.63 12.66
CA LYS A 110 9.67 13.26 13.35
C LYS A 110 10.85 13.57 12.42
N LEU A 111 11.06 12.74 11.41
CA LEU A 111 12.15 12.93 10.45
C LEU A 111 11.78 13.92 9.34
N GLY A 112 10.55 13.87 8.82
CA GLY A 112 10.13 14.63 7.64
C GLY A 112 9.32 15.90 7.89
N VAL A 113 8.67 16.04 9.06
CA VAL A 113 7.68 17.11 9.31
C VAL A 113 8.01 17.93 10.55
N SER A 114 7.98 17.33 11.75
CA SER A 114 8.22 18.06 12.99
C SER A 114 8.64 17.12 14.13
N ARG A 115 9.57 17.59 14.96
CA ARG A 115 10.02 16.92 16.20
C ARG A 115 9.33 17.44 17.46
N ASP A 116 8.40 18.39 17.32
CA ASP A 116 7.62 18.88 18.45
C ASP A 116 6.72 17.76 18.99
N GLN A 117 6.94 17.39 20.25
CA GLN A 117 6.27 16.26 20.86
C GLN A 117 4.74 16.43 20.92
N HIS A 118 4.25 17.65 21.12
CA HIS A 118 2.81 17.91 21.14
C HIS A 118 2.18 17.73 19.77
N VAL A 119 2.85 18.22 18.72
CA VAL A 119 2.40 18.06 17.32
C VAL A 119 2.43 16.60 16.91
N VAL A 120 3.49 15.87 17.25
CA VAL A 120 3.61 14.42 16.99
C VAL A 120 2.45 13.66 17.65
N GLU A 121 2.16 13.92 18.92
CA GLU A 121 1.07 13.24 19.63
C GLU A 121 -0.30 13.50 19.01
N GLN A 122 -0.56 14.74 18.56
CA GLN A 122 -1.79 15.08 17.84
C GLN A 122 -1.88 14.34 16.50
N TYR A 123 -0.78 14.28 15.76
CA TYR A 123 -0.70 13.54 14.50
C TYR A 123 -0.99 12.05 14.70
N ILE A 124 -0.38 11.41 15.69
CA ILE A 124 -0.60 9.99 15.97
C ILE A 124 -2.04 9.71 16.41
N LYS A 125 -2.65 10.58 17.23
CA LYS A 125 -4.07 10.48 17.59
C LYS A 125 -4.97 10.58 16.35
N LEU A 126 -4.67 11.50 15.44
CA LEU A 126 -5.40 11.65 14.18
C LEU A 126 -5.29 10.38 13.33
N VAL A 127 -4.07 9.87 13.11
CA VAL A 127 -3.84 8.64 12.35
C VAL A 127 -4.60 7.47 12.98
N ALA A 128 -4.44 7.25 14.29
CA ALA A 128 -5.10 6.16 15.00
C ALA A 128 -6.62 6.21 14.88
N SER A 129 -7.23 7.41 14.93
CA SER A 129 -8.68 7.58 14.77
C SER A 129 -9.20 7.23 13.38
N ARG A 130 -8.33 7.17 12.37
CA ARG A 130 -8.67 6.86 10.98
C ARG A 130 -8.39 5.40 10.59
N ILE A 131 -7.65 4.67 11.41
CA ILE A 131 -7.28 3.28 11.11
C ILE A 131 -8.50 2.37 11.24
N ILE A 132 -8.75 1.58 10.20
CA ILE A 132 -9.68 0.46 10.21
C ILE A 132 -8.85 -0.82 10.05
N ALA A 133 -8.75 -1.57 11.15
CA ALA A 133 -8.11 -2.89 11.14
C ALA A 133 -9.04 -3.92 10.49
N LEU A 134 -8.61 -4.49 9.38
CA LEU A 134 -9.34 -5.51 8.62
C LEU A 134 -8.67 -6.88 8.81
N PRO A 135 -9.35 -7.86 9.42
CA PRO A 135 -8.84 -9.22 9.50
C PRO A 135 -8.60 -9.81 8.10
N TYR A 136 -7.55 -10.62 7.98
CA TYR A 136 -7.29 -11.34 6.73
C TYR A 136 -8.47 -12.24 6.34
N ASN A 137 -8.63 -12.46 5.04
CA ASN A 137 -9.69 -13.29 4.44
C ASN A 137 -11.13 -12.77 4.62
N GLN A 138 -11.35 -11.61 5.22
CA GLN A 138 -12.68 -11.03 5.38
C GLN A 138 -12.96 -9.98 4.30
N TRP A 139 -14.17 -10.01 3.75
CA TRP A 139 -14.65 -8.99 2.83
C TRP A 139 -15.24 -7.82 3.60
N LEU A 140 -14.73 -6.62 3.34
CA LEU A 140 -15.25 -5.35 3.84
C LEU A 140 -15.87 -4.56 2.66
N PRO A 141 -17.15 -4.18 2.73
CA PRO A 141 -17.75 -3.32 1.71
C PRO A 141 -17.25 -1.87 1.86
N LEU A 142 -16.63 -1.34 0.81
CA LEU A 142 -16.22 0.07 0.70
C LEU A 142 -17.30 0.95 0.07
N LEU A 143 -18.03 0.43 -0.92
CA LEU A 143 -19.19 1.07 -1.53
C LEU A 143 -20.35 0.08 -1.57
N LYS A 144 -21.53 0.54 -1.13
CA LYS A 144 -22.76 -0.24 -1.07
C LYS A 144 -23.78 0.29 -2.10
N ALA A 145 -24.76 -0.55 -2.44
CA ALA A 145 -25.83 -0.42 -3.43
C ALA A 145 -26.44 1.00 -3.65
N PRO A 146 -27.05 1.30 -4.84
CA PRO A 146 -27.49 0.34 -5.87
C PRO A 146 -26.36 -0.21 -6.75
N GLN A 147 -25.41 0.62 -7.16
CA GLN A 147 -24.13 0.33 -7.81
C GLN A 147 -23.45 1.69 -8.10
N PRO A 148 -22.11 1.76 -8.25
CA PRO A 148 -21.15 0.66 -8.16
C PRO A 148 -21.00 0.10 -6.75
N THR A 149 -20.70 -1.20 -6.63
CA THR A 149 -20.32 -1.80 -5.33
C THR A 149 -18.87 -2.19 -5.34
N VAL A 150 -18.17 -1.94 -4.23
CA VAL A 150 -16.76 -2.27 -4.07
C VAL A 150 -16.57 -2.98 -2.74
N ASN A 151 -15.97 -4.16 -2.78
CA ASN A 151 -15.55 -4.89 -1.59
C ASN A 151 -14.03 -5.07 -1.61
N ILE A 152 -13.40 -4.92 -0.45
CA ILE A 152 -11.98 -5.20 -0.25
C ILE A 152 -11.79 -6.43 0.61
N ARG A 153 -10.74 -7.19 0.34
CA ARG A 153 -10.23 -8.24 1.21
C ARG A 153 -8.71 -8.20 1.24
N LEU A 154 -8.15 -8.40 2.43
CA LEU A 154 -6.70 -8.52 2.62
C LEU A 154 -6.30 -9.98 2.72
N GLN A 155 -5.20 -10.33 2.07
CA GLN A 155 -4.62 -11.66 2.06
C GLN A 155 -3.16 -11.59 2.43
N ARG A 156 -2.61 -12.62 3.08
CA ARG A 156 -1.22 -12.59 3.55
C ARG A 156 -0.24 -12.56 2.37
N ALA A 157 0.63 -11.53 2.34
CA ALA A 157 1.69 -11.41 1.35
C ALA A 157 3.02 -12.05 1.79
N GLY A 158 3.20 -12.26 3.11
CA GLY A 158 4.36 -12.99 3.65
C GLY A 158 5.68 -12.21 3.62
N HIS A 159 5.66 -10.92 3.31
CA HIS A 159 6.84 -10.04 3.23
C HIS A 159 7.34 -9.58 4.60
N ILE A 160 6.46 -8.95 5.37
CA ILE A 160 6.67 -8.58 6.78
C ILE A 160 5.43 -8.94 7.62
N LEU A 161 5.54 -8.81 8.95
CA LEU A 161 4.39 -8.94 9.84
C LEU A 161 3.31 -7.91 9.44
N GLY A 162 2.09 -8.38 9.21
CA GLY A 162 0.99 -7.50 8.76
C GLY A 162 0.93 -7.30 7.24
N SER A 163 1.94 -7.72 6.47
CA SER A 163 1.91 -7.54 5.01
C SER A 163 0.72 -8.24 4.35
N ALA A 164 0.11 -7.54 3.40
CA ALA A 164 -1.05 -8.00 2.69
C ALA A 164 -1.03 -7.64 1.21
N TYR A 165 -1.47 -8.57 0.35
CA TYR A 165 -1.95 -8.20 -0.96
C TYR A 165 -3.44 -7.87 -0.87
N VAL A 166 -3.86 -6.90 -1.67
CA VAL A 166 -5.21 -6.33 -1.67
C VAL A 166 -6.00 -6.97 -2.80
N GLU A 167 -7.17 -7.54 -2.47
CA GLU A 167 -8.17 -7.95 -3.45
C GLU A 167 -9.34 -6.98 -3.43
N LEU A 168 -9.69 -6.44 -4.61
CA LEU A 168 -10.89 -5.64 -4.82
C LEU A 168 -11.87 -6.41 -5.70
N GLU A 169 -13.11 -6.51 -5.24
CA GLU A 169 -14.25 -6.90 -6.08
C GLU A 169 -15.05 -5.66 -6.44
N ILE A 170 -15.11 -5.35 -7.73
CA ILE A 170 -15.80 -4.18 -8.28
C ILE A 170 -16.97 -4.68 -9.14
N GLN A 171 -18.17 -4.19 -8.84
CA GLN A 171 -19.35 -4.41 -9.66
C GLN A 171 -19.84 -3.06 -10.20
N GLN A 172 -19.63 -2.83 -11.49
CA GLN A 172 -20.14 -1.65 -12.17
C GLN A 172 -21.63 -1.80 -12.53
N PRO A 173 -22.39 -0.69 -12.62
CA PRO A 173 -23.81 -0.72 -12.99
C PRO A 173 -24.09 -1.44 -14.31
N GLU A 174 -23.26 -1.18 -15.32
CA GLU A 174 -23.48 -1.69 -16.69
C GLU A 174 -22.90 -3.10 -16.91
N GLN A 175 -22.21 -3.67 -15.92
CA GLN A 175 -21.55 -4.97 -16.04
C GLN A 175 -22.33 -6.04 -15.28
N LYS A 176 -22.47 -7.23 -15.87
CA LYS A 176 -23.12 -8.38 -15.22
C LYS A 176 -22.21 -9.15 -14.26
N ALA A 177 -20.89 -9.07 -14.45
CA ALA A 177 -19.91 -9.82 -13.67
C ALA A 177 -19.08 -8.87 -12.80
N LYS A 178 -18.63 -9.38 -11.64
CA LYS A 178 -17.69 -8.68 -10.76
C LYS A 178 -16.28 -8.78 -11.32
N GLN A 179 -15.64 -7.63 -11.52
CA GLN A 179 -14.22 -7.55 -11.80
C GLN A 179 -13.41 -7.77 -10.52
N ARG A 180 -12.34 -8.55 -10.59
CA ARG A 180 -11.36 -8.73 -9.51
C ARG A 180 -10.04 -8.05 -9.86
N VAL A 181 -9.68 -7.04 -9.07
CA VAL A 181 -8.40 -6.32 -9.19
C VAL A 181 -7.52 -6.65 -8.01
N ILE A 182 -6.24 -6.92 -8.26
CA ILE A 182 -5.28 -7.28 -7.22
C ILE A 182 -4.09 -6.31 -7.24
N PHE A 183 -3.71 -5.83 -6.06
CA PHE A 183 -2.43 -5.16 -5.83
C PHE A 183 -1.61 -6.05 -4.91
N SER A 184 -0.43 -6.47 -5.34
CA SER A 184 0.39 -7.39 -4.55
C SER A 184 0.96 -6.77 -3.29
N GLY A 185 1.26 -5.47 -3.32
CA GLY A 185 2.28 -4.90 -2.44
C GLY A 185 3.60 -5.66 -2.65
N ASP A 186 4.40 -5.74 -1.61
CA ASP A 186 5.60 -6.58 -1.61
C ASP A 186 5.26 -8.02 -1.21
N LEU A 187 5.80 -8.97 -1.95
CA LEU A 187 5.60 -10.39 -1.74
C LEU A 187 6.80 -11.04 -1.08
N GLY A 188 6.53 -11.77 -0.01
CA GLY A 188 7.56 -12.52 0.69
C GLY A 188 8.01 -13.75 -0.07
N ALA A 189 9.32 -14.03 0.01
CA ALA A 189 9.85 -15.30 -0.47
C ALA A 189 9.28 -16.48 0.35
N PRO A 190 9.01 -17.64 -0.30
CA PRO A 190 8.54 -18.81 0.40
C PRO A 190 9.58 -19.32 1.42
N TYR A 191 9.11 -20.06 2.42
CA TYR A 191 9.92 -20.66 3.48
C TYR A 191 10.62 -19.65 4.40
N ALA A 192 10.12 -18.42 4.52
CA ALA A 192 10.57 -17.51 5.57
C ALA A 192 10.30 -18.13 6.96
N PRO A 193 11.20 -17.98 7.97
CA PRO A 193 11.07 -18.70 9.24
C PRO A 193 9.85 -18.29 10.07
N ILE A 194 9.41 -17.03 9.96
CA ILE A 194 8.37 -16.43 10.81
C ILE A 194 7.07 -16.24 10.03
N LEU A 195 7.15 -15.98 8.72
CA LEU A 195 6.02 -15.55 7.91
C LEU A 195 5.47 -16.71 7.09
N SER A 196 4.14 -16.78 7.03
CA SER A 196 3.47 -17.72 6.13
C SER A 196 3.77 -17.35 4.68
N ALA A 197 4.05 -18.35 3.84
CA ALA A 197 4.24 -18.12 2.41
C ALA A 197 2.96 -17.53 1.78
N PRO A 198 3.09 -16.57 0.84
CA PRO A 198 1.94 -16.04 0.13
C PRO A 198 1.24 -17.16 -0.64
N LYS A 199 -0.09 -17.15 -0.63
CA LYS A 199 -0.90 -18.02 -1.47
C LYS A 199 -1.36 -17.23 -2.70
N PRO A 200 -1.32 -17.82 -3.91
CA PRO A 200 -1.82 -17.15 -5.09
C PRO A 200 -3.33 -16.91 -4.97
N ALA A 201 -3.79 -15.78 -5.50
CA ALA A 201 -5.21 -15.52 -5.61
C ALA A 201 -5.89 -16.49 -6.59
N TYR A 202 -7.14 -16.84 -6.31
CA TYR A 202 -7.90 -17.78 -7.15
C TYR A 202 -8.15 -17.24 -8.57
N ARG A 203 -8.38 -15.93 -8.70
CA ARG A 203 -8.54 -15.25 -9.99
C ARG A 203 -8.15 -13.78 -9.88
N ALA A 204 -7.77 -13.17 -11.00
CA ALA A 204 -7.64 -11.72 -11.16
C ALA A 204 -7.96 -11.37 -12.61
N ASP A 205 -8.76 -10.32 -12.82
CA ASP A 205 -9.00 -9.73 -14.14
C ASP A 205 -7.95 -8.64 -14.44
N LEU A 206 -7.42 -8.00 -13.38
CA LEU A 206 -6.29 -7.09 -13.42
C LEU A 206 -5.38 -7.34 -12.20
N MET A 207 -4.08 -7.45 -12.43
CA MET A 207 -3.07 -7.63 -11.36
C MET A 207 -1.97 -6.59 -11.52
N ILE A 208 -1.73 -5.84 -10.45
CA ILE A 208 -0.60 -4.95 -10.27
C ILE A 208 0.36 -5.70 -9.35
N LEU A 209 1.49 -6.12 -9.91
CA LEU A 209 2.48 -6.96 -9.25
C LEU A 209 3.78 -6.18 -9.08
N GLU A 210 4.40 -6.29 -7.91
CA GLU A 210 5.76 -5.78 -7.70
C GLU A 210 6.77 -6.46 -8.63
N SER A 211 7.91 -5.82 -8.84
CA SER A 211 8.96 -6.34 -9.73
C SER A 211 10.37 -6.09 -9.21
N THR A 212 10.54 -5.97 -7.89
CA THR A 212 11.81 -5.61 -7.22
C THR A 212 12.99 -6.47 -7.68
N TYR A 213 12.73 -7.75 -7.96
CA TYR A 213 13.72 -8.70 -8.45
C TYR A 213 13.33 -9.32 -9.80
N GLY A 214 12.52 -8.62 -10.60
CA GLY A 214 12.04 -9.12 -11.89
C GLY A 214 13.15 -9.41 -12.91
N ASP A 215 14.34 -8.86 -12.69
CA ASP A 215 15.54 -9.01 -13.54
C ASP A 215 16.49 -10.13 -13.08
N ARG A 216 16.22 -10.81 -11.94
CA ARG A 216 17.19 -11.71 -11.28
C ARG A 216 16.57 -13.01 -10.81
N THR A 217 17.39 -14.06 -10.78
CA THR A 217 17.04 -15.32 -10.09
C THR A 217 17.68 -15.35 -8.71
N HIS A 218 16.88 -15.58 -7.67
CA HIS A 218 17.39 -15.69 -6.31
C HIS A 218 18.08 -17.04 -6.06
N GLN A 219 19.25 -16.99 -5.41
CA GLN A 219 19.89 -18.17 -4.84
C GLN A 219 18.99 -18.82 -3.77
N SER A 220 19.15 -20.13 -3.53
CA SER A 220 18.34 -20.83 -2.53
C SER A 220 18.61 -20.29 -1.11
N ARG A 221 17.59 -20.32 -0.22
CA ARG A 221 17.78 -19.91 1.19
C ARG A 221 18.90 -20.72 1.88
N ARG A 222 19.05 -22.00 1.50
CA ARG A 222 20.08 -22.89 2.06
C ARG A 222 21.48 -22.38 1.73
N ASP A 223 21.71 -21.96 0.49
CA ASP A 223 23.02 -21.50 0.04
C ASP A 223 23.34 -20.14 0.63
N ARG A 224 22.37 -19.22 0.69
CA ARG A 224 22.54 -17.92 1.35
C ARG A 224 22.90 -18.07 2.84
N ARG A 225 22.29 -19.03 3.55
CA ARG A 225 22.64 -19.30 4.95
C ARG A 225 24.08 -19.80 5.10
N LYS A 226 24.51 -20.73 4.24
CA LYS A 226 25.91 -21.22 4.26
C LYS A 226 26.89 -20.09 3.95
N TYR A 227 26.58 -19.27 2.96
CA TYR A 227 27.42 -18.13 2.59
C TYR A 227 27.57 -17.14 3.75
N LEU A 228 26.46 -16.79 4.42
CA LEU A 228 26.51 -15.94 5.61
C LEU A 228 27.33 -16.57 6.74
N GLN A 229 27.16 -17.87 7.00
CA GLN A 229 27.93 -18.60 8.03
C GLN A 229 29.43 -18.65 7.73
N ALA A 230 29.83 -18.58 6.46
CA ALA A 230 31.24 -18.56 6.07
C ALA A 230 31.86 -17.15 6.15
N ALA A 231 31.03 -16.09 6.22
CA ALA A 231 31.47 -14.70 6.24
C ALA A 231 31.58 -14.10 7.65
N VAL A 232 31.11 -14.82 8.68
CA VAL A 232 31.12 -14.44 10.11
C VAL A 232 31.98 -15.42 10.87
#